data_AF-A0A6L7VVZ0-F1
#
_entry.id   AF-A0A6L7VVZ0-F1
#
_cell.length_a   1.000
_cell.length_b   1.000
_cell.length_c   1.000
_cell.angle_alpha   90.00
_cell.angle_beta   90.00
_cell.angle_gamma   90.00
#
_symmetry.space_group_name_H-M   'P 1'
#
loop_
_entity.id
_entity.type
_entity.pdbx_description
1 polymer ?
#
loop_
_entity_poly.entity_id
_entity_poly.type
_entity_poly.pdbx_seq_one_letter_code
_entity_poly.pdbx_strand_id
1 'polypeptide(L)' 'MSRFVSFILFTDRDEVYDEHTAQKGNAEIIINQHRNGPRGDITLDFHSNLTKF' A
#
# COMPACT_ATOMS: atom_id res chain seq x y z
N MET A 1 -6.03 19.98 7.39
CA MET A 1 -6.40 19.17 8.57
C MET A 1 -5.56 17.89 8.58
N SER A 2 -4.37 17.92 9.18
CA SER A 2 -3.49 16.74 9.45
C SER A 2 -2.43 17.20 10.46
N ARG A 3 -2.85 17.54 11.69
CA ARG A 3 -1.99 18.25 12.65
C ARG A 3 -1.40 17.34 13.75
N PHE A 4 -1.84 16.08 13.83
CA PHE A 4 -1.39 15.11 14.85
C PHE A 4 -0.96 13.76 14.28
N VAL A 5 -1.06 13.56 12.96
CA VAL A 5 -0.76 12.27 12.35
C VAL A 5 0.72 12.17 12.04
N SER A 6 1.37 11.14 12.59
CA SER A 6 2.80 10.88 12.36
C SER A 6 3.04 10.17 11.03
N PHE A 7 2.10 9.32 10.61
CA PHE A 7 2.16 8.52 9.39
C PHE A 7 0.79 8.42 8.72
N ILE A 8 0.74 8.62 7.41
CA ILE A 8 -0.42 8.31 6.57
C ILE A 8 0.08 7.37 5.50
N LEU A 9 -0.44 6.14 5.52
CA LEU A 9 -0.17 5.12 4.52
C LEU A 9 -1.47 4.78 3.81
N PHE A 10 -1.37 4.50 2.51
CA PHE A 10 -2.43 3.90 1.72
C PHE A 10 -1.97 2.53 1.23
N THR A 11 -2.93 1.63 1.07
CA THR A 11 -2.71 0.33 0.44
C THR A 11 -3.48 0.33 -0.86
N ASP A 12 -2.78 0.11 -1.97
CA ASP A 12 -3.37 -0.05 -3.29
C ASP A 12 -3.24 -1.51 -3.74
N ARG A 13 -4.34 -2.08 -4.20
CA ARG A 13 -4.41 -3.45 -4.71
C ARG A 13 -5.25 -3.46 -5.96
N ASP A 14 -4.57 -3.37 -7.09
CA ASP A 14 -5.17 -3.29 -8.42
C ASP A 14 -6.09 -4.49 -8.70
N GLU A 15 -5.73 -5.68 -8.20
CA GLU A 15 -6.52 -6.91 -8.35
C GLU A 15 -7.90 -6.89 -7.68
N VAL A 16 -8.14 -5.98 -6.74
CA VAL A 16 -9.45 -5.80 -6.10
C VAL A 16 -10.41 -5.03 -7.00
N TYR A 17 -9.87 -4.21 -7.90
CA TYR A 17 -10.62 -3.33 -8.78
C TYR A 17 -10.68 -3.86 -10.23
N ASP A 18 -9.63 -4.56 -10.68
CA ASP A 18 -9.54 -5.20 -11.99
C ASP A 18 -9.09 -6.66 -11.87
N GLU A 19 -9.99 -7.59 -12.18
CA GLU A 19 -9.71 -9.03 -12.17
C GLU A 19 -8.73 -9.49 -13.25
N HIS A 20 -8.43 -8.64 -14.24
CA HIS A 20 -7.52 -8.92 -15.35
C HIS A 20 -6.17 -8.21 -15.25
N THR A 21 -5.91 -7.51 -14.14
CA THR A 21 -4.62 -6.83 -13.93
C THR A 21 -3.43 -7.79 -14.04
N ALA A 22 -2.32 -7.29 -14.56
CA ALA A 22 -1.04 -7.99 -14.56
C ALA A 22 -0.39 -8.02 -13.16
N GLN A 23 -0.85 -7.18 -12.23
CA GLN A 23 -0.31 -7.02 -10.88
C GLN A 23 -1.01 -7.90 -9.84
N LYS A 24 -1.45 -9.10 -10.23
CA LYS A 24 -2.10 -10.04 -9.30
C LYS A 24 -1.14 -10.49 -8.22
N GLY A 25 -1.65 -10.53 -7.00
CA GLY A 25 -0.87 -10.86 -5.82
C GLY A 25 0.09 -9.76 -5.40
N ASN A 26 0.00 -8.53 -5.93
CA ASN A 26 0.79 -7.41 -5.48
C ASN A 26 -0.05 -6.46 -4.64
N ALA A 27 0.58 -5.85 -3.64
CA ALA A 27 0.03 -4.74 -2.90
C ALA A 27 1.06 -3.62 -2.80
N GLU A 28 0.63 -2.42 -3.14
CA GLU A 28 1.46 -1.23 -3.05
C GLU A 28 1.14 -0.49 -1.76
N ILE A 29 2.18 -0.19 -0.98
CA ILE A 29 2.10 0.62 0.22
C ILE A 29 2.66 2.01 -0.08
N ILE A 30 1.78 3.00 -0.08
CA ILE A 30 2.09 4.39 -0.43
C ILE A 30 2.24 5.19 0.85
N ILE A 31 3.45 5.67 1.14
CA ILE A 31 3.74 6.49 2.32
C ILE A 31 3.50 7.97 1.99
N ASN A 32 2.25 8.40 2.07
CA ASN A 32 1.86 9.77 1.73
C ASN A 32 2.37 10.81 2.75
N GLN A 33 2.37 10.50 4.05
CA GLN A 33 2.97 11.37 5.07
C GLN A 33 3.79 10.54 6.04
N HIS A 34 5.00 11.01 6.30
CA HIS A 34 5.87 10.52 7.36
C HIS A 34 6.55 11.74 7.99
N ARG A 35 6.25 12.00 9.27
CA ARG A 35 6.74 13.21 9.95
C ARG A 35 8.26 13.21 10.16
N ASN A 36 8.86 12.03 10.33
CA ASN A 36 10.25 11.87 10.79
C ASN A 36 11.13 11.06 9.82
N GLY A 37 10.71 10.85 8.57
CA GLY A 37 11.52 10.06 7.64
C GLY A 37 10.99 10.08 6.21
N PRO A 38 11.54 9.23 5.35
CA PRO A 38 11.28 9.28 3.92
C PRO A 38 9.84 8.90 3.60
N ARG A 39 9.34 9.50 2.52
CA ARG A 39 8.14 9.08 1.81
C ARG A 39 8.56 8.23 0.61
N GLY A 40 7.65 7.41 0.12
CA GLY A 40 7.86 6.57 -1.05
C GLY A 40 6.87 5.42 -1.09
N ASP A 41 6.91 4.70 -2.20
CA ASP A 41 5.99 3.63 -2.50
C ASP A 41 6.76 2.30 -2.47
N ILE A 42 6.15 1.29 -1.88
CA ILE A 42 6.76 -0.03 -1.68
C ILE A 42 5.78 -1.07 -2.22
N THR A 43 6.21 -1.82 -3.23
CA THR A 43 5.47 -2.99 -3.71
C THR A 43 5.84 -4.21 -2.87
N LEU A 44 4.83 -4.92 -2.38
CA LEU A 44 4.94 -6.15 -1.62
C LEU A 44 4.17 -7.27 -2.33
N ASP A 45 4.69 -8.49 -2.24
CA ASP A 45 3.94 -9.68 -2.62
C ASP A 45 2.86 -9.95 -1.55
N PHE A 46 1.59 -9.99 -1.96
CA PHE A 46 0.45 -10.26 -1.10
C PHE A 46 -0.18 -11.63 -1.38
N HIS A 47 -0.11 -12.51 -0.40
CA HIS A 47 -0.79 -13.79 -0.40
C HIS A 47 -2.21 -13.65 0.18
N SER A 48 -3.18 -13.41 -0.70
CA SER A 48 -4.58 -13.15 -0.31
C SER A 48 -5.22 -14.26 0.51
N ASN A 49 -4.90 -15.52 0.23
CA ASN A 49 -5.39 -16.69 0.95
C ASN A 49 -4.85 -16.80 2.38
N LEU A 50 -3.71 -16.17 2.67
CA LEU A 50 -3.06 -16.18 3.99
C LEU A 50 -3.12 -14.83 4.70
N THR A 51 -3.63 -13.78 4.02
CA THR A 51 -3.57 -12.38 4.47
C THR A 51 -2.16 -12.00 4.91
N LYS A 52 -1.17 -12.33 4.07
CA LYS A 52 0.25 -12.19 4.39
C LYS A 52 1.00 -11.39 3.32
N PHE A 53 1.91 -10.53 3.78
CA PHE A 53 2.95 -9.86 3.01
C PHE A 53 4.33 -10.36 3.45
#